data_AF-A0A524QK91-F1
#
_entry.id   AF-A0A524QK91-F1
#
_cell.length_a   1.000
_cell.length_b   1.000
_cell.length_c   1.000
_cell.angle_alpha   90.00
_cell.angle_beta   90.00
_cell.angle_gamma   90.00
#
_symmetry.space_group_name_H-M   'P 1'
#
loop_
_entity.id
_entity.type
_entity.pdbx_description
1 polymer ?
#
loop_
_entity_poly.entity_id
_entity_poly.type
_entity_poly.pdbx_seq_one_letter_code
_entity_poly.pdbx_strand_id
1 'polypeptide(L)'
;ASWLIYEAAGVLGDRRLMNRVSEVILKIVSAAGEGLQADGSMIYERDDALGHTDRDRHWWVQAETVVGFLNAWEVTGDERFLEHSLRCYDYIKNNLVDRAHGEWYWSIMSDGTVNTADDKAGFWKCPYHNGRMCLEIMTRSREHGTHKKG
;
A
#
# COMPACT_ATOMS: atom_id res chain seq x y z
N ALA A 1 4.02 -5.61 3.57
CA ALA A 1 4.83 -5.80 4.80
C ALA A 1 6.22 -5.14 4.77
N SER A 2 6.72 -4.65 3.62
CA SER A 2 8.08 -4.08 3.51
C SER A 2 8.35 -2.91 4.46
N TRP A 3 7.45 -1.94 4.53
CA TRP A 3 7.66 -0.69 5.28
C TRP A 3 7.69 -0.87 6.80
N LEU A 4 6.90 -1.78 7.38
CA LEU A 4 6.94 -2.06 8.82
C LEU A 4 8.27 -2.66 9.28
N ILE A 5 8.93 -3.47 8.44
CA ILE A 5 10.26 -4.00 8.74
C ILE A 5 11.28 -2.85 8.77
N TYR A 6 11.16 -1.91 7.83
CA TYR A 6 11.99 -0.71 7.77
C TYR A 6 11.79 0.18 9.00
N GLU A 7 10.54 0.45 9.39
CA GLU A 7 10.23 1.24 10.58
C GLU A 7 10.72 0.57 11.87
N ALA A 8 10.52 -0.73 12.02
CA ALA A 8 11.00 -1.48 13.18
C ALA A 8 12.53 -1.38 13.33
N ALA A 9 13.26 -1.45 12.22
CA ALA A 9 14.71 -1.24 12.23
C ALA A 9 15.08 0.21 12.60
N GLY A 10 14.30 1.19 12.14
CA GLY A 10 14.48 2.61 12.46
C GLY A 10 14.35 2.90 13.95
N VAL A 11 13.39 2.27 14.62
CA VAL A 11 13.19 2.39 16.08
C VAL A 11 14.41 1.89 16.88
N LEU A 12 15.16 0.91 16.35
CA LEU A 12 16.35 0.38 17.01
C LEU A 12 17.58 1.28 16.86
N GLY A 13 17.58 2.23 15.91
CA GLY A 13 18.68 3.18 15.72
C GLY A 13 20.01 2.58 15.22
N ASP A 14 20.04 1.29 14.86
CA ASP A 14 21.25 0.62 14.36
C ASP A 14 21.43 0.87 12.86
N ARG A 15 22.42 1.70 12.51
CA ARG A 15 22.73 2.06 11.13
C ARG A 15 23.14 0.87 10.24
N ARG A 16 23.81 -0.15 10.80
CA ARG A 16 24.17 -1.36 10.04
C ARG A 16 22.94 -2.20 9.75
N LEU A 17 22.04 -2.32 10.72
CA LEU A 17 20.76 -2.98 10.53
C LEU A 17 19.92 -2.25 9.47
N MET A 18 19.85 -0.91 9.53
CA MET A 18 19.13 -0.10 8.55
C MET A 18 19.59 -0.36 7.12
N ASN A 19 20.90 -0.37 6.86
CA ASN A 19 21.41 -0.64 5.51
C ASN A 19 20.99 -2.02 5.01
N ARG A 20 21.08 -3.06 5.86
CA ARG A 20 20.65 -4.42 5.49
C ARG A 20 19.16 -4.49 5.23
N VAL A 21 18.35 -3.84 6.06
CA VAL A 21 16.89 -3.84 5.92
C VAL A 21 16.47 -3.10 4.67
N SER A 22 17.09 -1.96 4.34
CA SER A 22 16.86 -1.23 3.09
C SER A 22 17.02 -2.13 1.86
N GLU A 23 18.07 -2.94 1.80
CA GLU A 23 18.26 -3.88 0.67
C GLU A 23 17.16 -4.94 0.59
N VAL A 24 16.72 -5.47 1.73
CA VAL A 24 15.68 -6.51 1.80
C VAL A 24 14.32 -5.95 1.41
N ILE A 25 13.94 -4.78 1.94
CA ILE A 25 12.62 -4.20 1.67
C ILE A 25 12.44 -3.84 0.19
N LEU A 26 13.51 -3.45 -0.51
CA LEU A 26 13.46 -3.15 -1.93
C LEU A 26 13.25 -4.41 -2.77
N LYS A 27 13.82 -5.55 -2.37
CA LYS A 27 13.52 -6.84 -3.00
C LYS A 27 12.07 -7.24 -2.80
N ILE A 28 11.52 -7.03 -1.60
CA ILE A 28 10.11 -7.31 -1.30
C ILE A 28 9.18 -6.41 -2.14
N VAL A 29 9.46 -5.10 -2.20
CA VAL A 29 8.66 -4.16 -3.00
C VAL A 29 8.74 -4.48 -4.49
N SER A 30 9.93 -4.82 -5.00
CA SER A 30 10.10 -5.23 -6.40
C SER A 30 9.30 -6.49 -6.74
N ALA A 31 9.35 -7.51 -5.90
CA ALA A 31 8.60 -8.76 -6.11
C ALA A 31 7.08 -8.52 -6.02
N ALA A 32 6.62 -7.74 -5.03
CA ALA A 32 5.22 -7.35 -4.92
C ALA A 32 4.75 -6.54 -6.13
N GLY A 33 5.63 -5.74 -6.75
CA GLY A 33 5.34 -4.98 -7.96
C GLY A 33 4.88 -5.83 -9.15
N GLU A 34 5.15 -7.14 -9.16
CA GLU A 34 4.64 -8.06 -10.19
C GLU A 34 3.11 -8.23 -10.13
N GLY A 35 2.49 -7.86 -9.01
CA GLY A 35 1.04 -7.84 -8.84
C GLY A 35 0.37 -6.54 -9.30
N LEU A 36 1.15 -5.50 -9.63
CA LEU A 36 0.59 -4.21 -10.07
C LEU A 36 -0.12 -4.34 -11.42
N GLN A 37 -1.28 -3.69 -11.49
CA GLN A 37 -2.12 -3.65 -12.68
C GLN A 37 -1.98 -2.32 -13.41
N ALA A 38 -2.40 -2.28 -14.68
CA ALA A 38 -2.29 -1.10 -15.53
C ALA A 38 -3.13 0.09 -15.02
N ASP A 39 -4.17 -0.14 -14.23
CA ASP A 39 -4.98 0.90 -13.60
C ASP A 39 -4.38 1.43 -12.28
N GLY A 40 -3.24 0.89 -11.85
CA GLY A 40 -2.58 1.26 -10.59
C GLY A 40 -3.01 0.42 -9.38
N SER A 41 -3.96 -0.51 -9.53
CA SER A 41 -4.35 -1.43 -8.46
C SER A 41 -3.36 -2.57 -8.27
N MET A 42 -3.47 -3.25 -7.13
CA MET A 42 -2.72 -4.46 -6.78
C MET A 42 -3.69 -5.65 -6.69
N ILE A 43 -3.31 -6.79 -7.28
CA ILE A 43 -4.05 -8.05 -7.11
C ILE A 43 -3.99 -8.56 -5.66
N TYR A 44 -4.89 -9.46 -5.29
CA TYR A 44 -4.92 -10.00 -3.94
C TYR A 44 -3.74 -10.95 -3.68
N GLU A 45 -3.58 -11.97 -4.53
CA GLU A 45 -2.50 -12.95 -4.40
C GLU A 45 -2.18 -13.65 -5.71
N ARG A 46 -0.96 -14.19 -5.77
CA ARG A 46 -0.51 -15.09 -6.83
C ARG A 46 0.31 -16.21 -6.21
N ASP A 47 -0.04 -17.44 -6.58
CA ASP A 47 0.72 -18.64 -6.23
C ASP A 47 1.08 -19.39 -7.53
N ASP A 48 2.32 -19.21 -7.96
CA ASP A 48 2.83 -19.82 -9.20
C ASP A 48 2.99 -21.35 -9.07
N ALA A 49 3.17 -21.88 -7.85
CA ALA A 49 3.30 -23.32 -7.63
C ALA A 49 1.95 -24.04 -7.81
N LEU A 50 0.85 -23.36 -7.48
CA LEU A 50 -0.51 -23.85 -7.67
C LEU A 50 -1.17 -23.35 -8.96
N GLY A 51 -0.51 -22.47 -9.72
CA GLY A 51 -1.06 -21.83 -10.91
C GLY A 51 -2.28 -20.95 -10.61
N HIS A 52 -2.34 -20.39 -9.40
CA HIS A 52 -3.48 -19.64 -8.88
C HIS A 52 -3.18 -18.13 -8.89
N THR A 53 -4.19 -17.34 -9.23
CA THR A 53 -4.11 -15.88 -9.15
C THR A 53 -5.47 -15.31 -8.81
N ASP A 54 -5.57 -14.76 -7.61
CA ASP A 54 -6.73 -13.98 -7.20
C ASP A 54 -6.50 -12.51 -7.58
N ARG A 55 -7.36 -12.01 -8.47
CA ARG A 55 -7.28 -10.65 -9.03
C ARG A 55 -8.21 -9.67 -8.36
N ASP A 56 -8.88 -10.04 -7.27
CA ASP A 56 -9.69 -9.12 -6.50
C ASP A 56 -8.82 -8.01 -5.88
N ARG A 57 -9.39 -6.81 -5.73
CA ARG A 57 -8.68 -5.62 -5.26
C ARG A 57 -9.13 -5.32 -3.85
N HIS A 58 -8.54 -6.04 -2.90
CA HIS A 58 -8.90 -5.93 -1.49
C HIS A 58 -8.42 -4.62 -0.89
N TRP A 59 -9.28 -4.00 -0.07
CA TRP A 59 -9.09 -2.67 0.52
C TRP A 59 -7.72 -2.51 1.22
N TRP A 60 -7.35 -3.48 2.06
CA TRP A 60 -6.12 -3.42 2.84
C TRP A 60 -4.89 -3.59 1.95
N VAL A 61 -4.94 -4.43 0.91
CA VAL A 61 -3.83 -4.60 -0.04
C VAL A 61 -3.54 -3.29 -0.74
N GLN A 62 -4.58 -2.56 -1.15
CA GLN A 62 -4.39 -1.26 -1.79
C GLN A 62 -3.78 -0.25 -0.81
N ALA A 63 -4.29 -0.19 0.43
CA ALA A 63 -3.77 0.71 1.46
C ALA A 63 -2.28 0.45 1.77
N GLU A 64 -1.89 -0.81 1.92
CA GLU A 64 -0.49 -1.20 2.16
C GLU A 64 0.41 -0.98 0.93
N THR A 65 -0.16 -1.07 -0.28
CA THR A 65 0.56 -0.79 -1.54
C THR A 65 0.97 0.68 -1.60
N VAL A 66 0.05 1.59 -1.25
CA VAL A 66 0.34 3.04 -1.21
C VAL A 66 1.50 3.34 -0.25
N VAL A 67 1.44 2.85 0.99
CA VAL A 67 2.48 3.10 2.00
C VAL A 67 3.79 2.41 1.63
N GLY A 68 3.72 1.16 1.14
CA GLY A 68 4.90 0.39 0.77
C GLY A 68 5.73 1.05 -0.35
N PHE A 69 5.06 1.56 -1.38
CA PHE A 69 5.72 2.29 -2.46
C PHE A 69 6.17 3.69 -2.02
N LEU A 70 5.39 4.39 -1.20
CA LEU A 70 5.83 5.68 -0.65
C LEU A 70 7.12 5.53 0.16
N ASN A 71 7.19 4.53 1.04
CA ASN A 71 8.39 4.23 1.80
C ASN A 71 9.58 3.85 0.89
N ALA A 72 9.35 3.09 -0.18
CA ALA A 72 10.41 2.74 -1.14
C ALA A 72 10.98 3.99 -1.84
N TRP A 73 10.12 4.95 -2.20
CA TRP A 73 10.56 6.25 -2.72
C TRP A 73 11.38 7.02 -1.67
N GLU A 74 10.96 7.09 -0.40
CA GLU A 74 11.72 7.79 0.64
C GLU A 74 13.12 7.19 0.87
N VAL A 75 13.23 5.87 0.77
CA VAL A 75 14.49 5.15 0.96
C VAL A 75 15.45 5.34 -0.21
N THR A 76 14.94 5.51 -1.44
CA THR A 76 15.76 5.44 -2.66
C THR A 76 15.84 6.74 -3.45
N GLY A 77 14.85 7.61 -3.33
CA GLY A 77 14.62 8.76 -4.21
C GLY A 77 14.12 8.38 -5.61
N ASP A 78 13.75 7.12 -5.88
CA ASP A 78 13.28 6.69 -7.19
C ASP A 78 11.82 7.08 -7.42
N GLU A 79 11.60 8.06 -8.29
CA GLU A 79 10.29 8.63 -8.62
C GLU A 79 9.27 7.61 -9.15
N ARG A 80 9.72 6.46 -9.69
CA ARG A 80 8.79 5.40 -10.13
C ARG A 80 7.97 4.86 -8.97
N PHE A 81 8.57 4.74 -7.78
CA PHE A 81 7.83 4.30 -6.60
C PHE A 81 6.80 5.33 -6.15
N LEU A 82 7.11 6.62 -6.22
CA LEU A 82 6.12 7.66 -5.93
C LEU A 82 4.96 7.60 -6.92
N GLU A 83 5.24 7.44 -8.21
CA GLU A 83 4.21 7.27 -9.24
C GLU A 83 3.31 6.07 -8.95
N HIS A 84 3.87 4.91 -8.60
CA HIS A 84 3.09 3.72 -8.23
C HIS A 84 2.21 3.96 -7.01
N SER A 85 2.74 4.63 -5.98
CA SER A 85 1.98 5.00 -4.77
C SER A 85 0.79 5.91 -5.12
N LEU A 86 1.01 6.95 -5.91
CA LEU A 86 -0.02 7.91 -6.32
C LEU A 86 -1.10 7.26 -7.19
N ARG A 87 -0.73 6.41 -8.14
CA ARG A 87 -1.68 5.69 -8.99
C ARG A 87 -2.57 4.72 -8.20
N CYS A 88 -1.99 4.01 -7.24
CA CYS A 88 -2.77 3.15 -6.35
C CYS A 88 -3.73 3.97 -5.46
N TYR A 89 -3.27 5.12 -4.96
CA TYR A 89 -4.12 6.05 -4.22
C TYR A 89 -5.29 6.59 -5.08
N ASP A 90 -5.03 6.91 -6.34
CA ASP A 90 -6.09 7.30 -7.29
C ASP A 90 -7.09 6.17 -7.54
N TYR A 91 -6.62 4.93 -7.68
CA TYR A 91 -7.49 3.76 -7.79
C TYR A 91 -8.41 3.62 -6.58
N ILE A 92 -7.86 3.73 -5.36
CA ILE A 92 -8.63 3.69 -4.11
C ILE A 92 -9.74 4.74 -4.12
N LYS A 93 -9.38 6.02 -4.38
CA LYS A 93 -10.32 7.15 -4.34
C LYS A 93 -11.49 7.00 -5.32
N ASN A 94 -11.23 6.38 -6.46
CA ASN A 94 -12.18 6.27 -7.56
C ASN A 94 -13.07 5.03 -7.45
N ASN A 95 -12.57 3.95 -6.84
CA ASN A 95 -13.26 2.65 -6.88
C ASN A 95 -13.63 2.12 -5.48
N LEU A 96 -12.75 2.24 -4.49
CA LEU A 96 -12.97 1.61 -3.18
C LEU A 96 -13.74 2.46 -2.19
N VAL A 97 -13.65 3.80 -2.27
CA VAL A 97 -14.33 4.69 -1.32
C VAL A 97 -15.84 4.72 -1.58
N ASP A 98 -16.64 4.28 -0.62
CA ASP A 98 -18.08 4.50 -0.65
C ASP A 98 -18.40 5.91 -0.16
N ARG A 99 -18.67 6.80 -1.12
CA ARG A 99 -19.02 8.20 -0.85
C ARG A 99 -20.47 8.40 -0.40
N ALA A 100 -21.34 7.42 -0.65
CA ALA A 100 -22.76 7.51 -0.28
C ALA A 100 -22.98 7.13 1.19
N HIS A 101 -22.26 6.13 1.68
CA HIS A 101 -22.47 5.60 3.04
C HIS A 101 -21.23 5.69 3.95
N GLY A 102 -20.12 6.20 3.43
CA GLY A 102 -18.85 6.23 4.14
C GLY A 102 -18.14 4.87 4.16
N GLU A 103 -16.89 4.93 4.62
CA GLU A 103 -15.91 3.84 4.56
C GLU A 103 -15.57 3.38 3.12
N TRP A 104 -14.75 2.35 3.01
CA TRP A 104 -14.34 1.67 1.80
C TRP A 104 -15.10 0.34 1.69
N TYR A 105 -15.40 -0.07 0.47
CA TYR A 105 -15.84 -1.43 0.17
C TYR A 105 -14.76 -2.45 0.55
N TRP A 106 -15.17 -3.71 0.72
CA TRP A 106 -14.24 -4.80 1.04
C TRP A 106 -13.22 -5.02 -0.09
N SER A 107 -13.73 -5.12 -1.32
CA SER A 107 -12.92 -5.28 -2.51
C SER A 107 -13.68 -4.79 -3.75
N ILE A 108 -12.93 -4.60 -4.83
CA ILE A 108 -13.47 -4.66 -6.20
C ILE A 108 -13.11 -6.03 -6.74
N MET A 109 -14.13 -6.77 -7.18
CA MET A 109 -13.95 -8.12 -7.70
C MET A 109 -13.12 -8.11 -8.99
N SER A 110 -12.61 -9.27 -9.37
CA SER A 110 -11.81 -9.46 -10.58
C SER A 110 -12.50 -8.93 -11.85
N ASP A 111 -13.83 -9.03 -11.93
CA ASP A 111 -14.69 -8.54 -13.03
C ASP A 111 -15.03 -7.04 -12.97
N GLY A 112 -14.55 -6.33 -11.95
CA GLY A 112 -14.76 -4.89 -11.76
C GLY A 112 -16.02 -4.53 -10.96
N THR A 113 -16.81 -5.51 -10.51
CA THR A 113 -17.97 -5.25 -9.66
C THR A 113 -17.56 -4.98 -8.21
N VAL A 114 -18.38 -4.20 -7.50
CA VAL A 114 -18.13 -3.89 -6.09
C VAL A 114 -18.57 -5.08 -5.23
N ASN A 115 -17.70 -5.53 -4.33
CA ASN A 115 -18.09 -6.51 -3.33
C ASN A 115 -19.03 -5.88 -2.29
N THR A 116 -20.28 -6.33 -2.31
CA THR A 116 -21.35 -5.94 -1.38
C THR A 116 -21.83 -7.09 -0.49
N ALA A 117 -21.22 -8.28 -0.65
CA ALA A 117 -21.53 -9.46 0.16
C ALA A 117 -20.84 -9.39 1.53
N ASP A 118 -19.59 -8.90 1.54
CA ASP A 118 -18.82 -8.73 2.76
C ASP A 118 -19.17 -7.42 3.50
N ASP A 119 -18.94 -7.43 4.81
CA ASP A 119 -19.21 -6.31 5.68
C ASP A 119 -18.22 -5.16 5.48
N LYS A 120 -18.69 -3.93 5.68
CA LYS A 120 -17.79 -2.76 5.71
C LYS A 120 -16.99 -2.66 6.99
N ALA A 121 -17.43 -3.29 8.07
CA ALA A 121 -16.70 -3.37 9.31
C ALA A 121 -17.22 -4.56 10.15
N GLY A 122 -16.29 -5.29 10.74
CA GLY A 122 -16.54 -6.53 11.43
C GLY A 122 -15.24 -7.17 11.86
N PHE A 123 -15.26 -8.50 12.06
CA PHE A 123 -14.16 -9.20 12.71
C PHE A 123 -12.82 -9.04 11.98
N TRP A 124 -12.85 -8.98 10.65
CA TRP A 124 -11.67 -8.93 9.77
C TRP A 124 -11.45 -7.55 9.11
N LYS A 125 -12.39 -6.61 9.28
CA LYS A 125 -12.28 -5.25 8.74
C LYS A 125 -12.62 -4.23 9.82
N CYS A 126 -11.62 -3.45 10.17
CA CYS A 126 -11.75 -2.31 11.06
C CYS A 126 -11.03 -1.11 10.41
N PRO A 127 -11.23 0.13 10.87
CA PRO A 127 -10.64 1.33 10.27
C PRO A 127 -9.12 1.46 10.56
N TYR A 128 -8.40 0.34 10.53
CA TYR A 128 -6.98 0.24 10.79
C TYR A 128 -6.15 0.51 9.54
N HIS A 129 -6.26 -0.31 8.48
CA HIS A 129 -5.32 -0.20 7.35
C HIS A 129 -5.48 1.10 6.56
N ASN A 130 -6.71 1.47 6.20
CA ASN A 130 -7.02 2.71 5.51
C ASN A 130 -6.80 3.95 6.38
N GLY A 131 -7.21 3.90 7.65
CA GLY A 131 -6.95 4.97 8.63
C GLY A 131 -5.45 5.20 8.82
N ARG A 132 -4.69 4.13 9.05
CA ARG A 132 -3.23 4.19 9.17
C ARG A 132 -2.57 4.69 7.90
N MET A 133 -2.97 4.20 6.72
CA MET A 133 -2.46 4.71 5.45
C MET A 133 -2.63 6.24 5.35
N CYS A 134 -3.80 6.78 5.68
CA CYS A 134 -4.01 8.23 5.69
C CYS A 134 -3.09 8.95 6.67
N LEU A 135 -2.94 8.45 7.90
CA LEU A 135 -2.04 9.02 8.91
C LEU A 135 -0.57 9.00 8.46
N GLU A 136 -0.13 7.87 7.90
CA GLU A 136 1.22 7.68 7.36
C GLU A 136 1.54 8.68 6.24
N ILE A 137 0.63 8.85 5.27
CA ILE A 137 0.79 9.82 4.19
C ILE A 137 0.86 11.24 4.75
N MET A 138 -0.02 11.60 5.69
CA MET A 138 -0.05 12.94 6.27
C MET A 138 1.23 13.26 7.05
N THR A 139 1.74 12.31 7.83
CA THR A 139 2.99 12.47 8.60
C THR A 139 4.16 12.70 7.66
N ARG A 140 4.38 11.80 6.69
CA ARG A 140 5.47 11.89 5.71
C ARG A 140 5.39 13.15 4.84
N SER A 141 4.18 13.53 4.39
CA SER A 141 3.98 14.74 3.60
C SER A 141 4.37 16.03 4.34
N ARG A 142 4.15 16.07 5.66
CA ARG A 142 4.56 17.22 6.49
C ARG A 142 6.07 17.32 6.57
N GLU A 143 6.77 16.20 6.75
CA GLU A 143 8.23 16.14 6.80
C GLU A 143 8.85 16.63 5.47
N HIS A 144 8.37 16.13 4.33
CA HIS A 144 8.83 16.58 3.01
C HIS A 144 8.49 18.05 2.72
N GLY A 145 7.34 18.52 3.19
CA GLY A 145 6.94 19.93 3.07
C GLY A 145 7.79 20.88 3.91
N THR A 146 8.34 20.43 5.04
CA THR A 146 9.25 21.23 5.86
C THR A 146 10.66 21.38 5.26
N HIS A 147 11.12 20.40 4.47
CA HIS A 147 12.44 20.46 3.81
C HIS A 147 12.50 21.39 2.58
N LYS A 148 11.37 21.83 2.03
CA LYS A 148 11.31 22.79 0.89
C LYS A 148 11.27 24.27 1.30
N LYS A 149 11.35 24.60 2.60
CA LYS A 149 11.34 25.98 3.14
C LYS A 149 12.70 26.47 3.66
N GLY A 150 13.80 25.87 3.19
CA GLY A 150 15.18 26.29 3.50
C GLY A 150 15.81 27.06 2.35
#